data_AF-A0A961SQP2-F1
#
_entry.id   AF-A0A961SQP2-F1
#
_cell.length_a   1.000
_cell.length_b   1.000
_cell.length_c   1.000
_cell.angle_alpha   90.00
_cell.angle_beta   90.00
_cell.angle_gamma   90.00
#
_symmetry.space_group_name_H-M   'P 1'
#
loop_
_entity.id
_entity.type
_entity.pdbx_description
1 polymer ?
#
loop_
_entity_poly.entity_id
_entity_poly.type
_entity_poly.pdbx_seq_one_letter_code
_entity_poly.pdbx_strand_id
1 'polypeptide(L)'
;MSAYAKHRVEFVAALSVFGMLAWLNDRPESDHLRLAFAAIVLVLAAIWLWDGRRSPWRPPLMATAALGALVSVYLTSPDVNVPIFEEFMAPAIGTVFVWLLAWGLIRIVFPGTTARYQALPILLLSCAFSCVLLACSVGLWLKAVDLNALPRNAVATTGAEIAALWEQPWGMRYNGIFAVGRIGDPDKRAETEGDDYLAYYNGPRPIGFSSNSAIKLPSSYTMRMADGAIVEVQGVAQARRTTGWPECGPYVRQRCLRQGDPVVIWADPGALRAFSGSETRSALNATRVIAYGSLEDFRDGYLARAVATARIFGWIALAFLPPALVPALFGYRKYRWLLAHGSDEPSRITVTRT
;
A
#
# COMPACT_ATOMS: atom_id res chain seq x y z
N MET A 1 41.77 7.47 11.06
CA MET A 1 40.62 8.36 10.75
C MET A 1 39.74 8.44 11.98
N SER A 2 39.56 9.63 12.57
CA SER A 2 38.74 9.82 13.78
C SER A 2 37.28 9.38 13.53
N ALA A 3 36.63 8.76 14.51
CA ALA A 3 35.21 8.36 14.43
C ALA A 3 34.29 9.54 14.05
N TYR A 4 34.71 10.76 14.37
CA TYR A 4 34.05 12.01 13.99
C TYR A 4 34.12 12.31 12.48
N ALA A 5 35.22 11.94 11.82
CA ALA A 5 35.37 12.11 10.37
C ALA A 5 34.52 11.10 9.58
N LYS A 6 34.32 9.89 10.12
CA LYS A 6 33.45 8.87 9.50
C LYS A 6 31.98 9.33 9.47
N HIS A 7 31.46 9.85 10.58
CA HIS A 7 30.08 10.32 10.66
C HIS A 7 29.78 11.58 9.84
N ARG A 8 30.75 12.50 9.69
CA ARG A 8 30.57 13.67 8.80
C ARG A 8 30.45 13.28 7.33
N VAL A 9 31.22 12.29 6.88
CA VAL A 9 31.16 11.79 5.50
C VAL A 9 29.84 11.07 5.25
N GLU A 10 29.37 10.26 6.20
CA GLU A 10 28.05 9.58 6.14
C GLU A 10 26.89 10.59 6.07
N PHE A 11 26.94 11.65 6.87
CA PHE A 11 25.89 12.68 6.90
C PHE A 11 25.86 13.53 5.62
N VAL A 12 27.02 13.96 5.12
CA VAL A 12 27.11 14.74 3.88
C VAL A 12 26.67 13.91 2.67
N ALA A 13 27.03 12.63 2.61
CA ALA A 13 26.57 11.72 1.57
C ALA A 13 25.05 11.48 1.60
N ALA A 14 24.45 11.35 2.80
CA ALA A 14 23.00 11.23 2.94
C ALA A 14 22.26 12.50 2.47
N LEU A 15 22.78 13.69 2.80
CA LEU A 15 22.22 14.97 2.39
C LEU A 15 22.32 15.22 0.88
N SER A 16 23.44 14.86 0.25
CA SER A 16 23.60 14.99 -1.20
C SER A 16 22.74 13.99 -1.96
N VAL A 17 22.55 12.77 -1.46
CA VAL A 17 21.55 11.83 -2.01
C VAL A 17 20.14 12.41 -1.91
N PHE A 18 19.76 13.00 -0.77
CA PHE A 18 18.43 13.58 -0.60
C PHE A 18 18.19 14.81 -1.50
N GLY A 19 19.19 15.71 -1.61
CA GLY A 19 19.13 16.86 -2.50
C GLY A 19 19.07 16.47 -3.98
N MET A 20 19.76 15.39 -4.36
CA MET A 20 19.76 14.88 -5.73
C MET A 20 18.46 14.12 -6.07
N LEU A 21 17.86 13.41 -5.12
CA LEU A 21 16.53 12.80 -5.26
C LEU A 21 15.42 13.85 -5.39
N ALA A 22 15.51 14.95 -4.63
CA ALA A 22 14.59 16.08 -4.78
C ALA A 22 14.69 16.75 -6.17
N TRP A 23 15.88 16.78 -6.78
CA TRP A 23 16.11 17.31 -8.13
C TRP A 23 15.61 16.40 -9.25
N LEU A 24 15.52 15.09 -9.01
CA LEU A 24 14.99 14.09 -9.97
C LEU A 24 13.46 13.98 -9.98
N ASN A 25 12.81 14.64 -9.03
CA ASN A 25 11.36 14.76 -9.01
C ASN A 25 10.91 15.49 -10.29
N ASP A 26 9.84 15.01 -10.95
CA ASP A 26 9.26 15.52 -12.20
C ASP A 26 9.99 15.25 -13.54
N ARG A 27 11.13 14.55 -13.59
CA ARG A 27 11.77 14.20 -14.88
C ARG A 27 11.46 12.76 -15.32
N PRO A 28 10.61 12.54 -16.35
CA PRO A 28 10.29 11.20 -16.85
C PRO A 28 11.52 10.50 -17.47
N GLU A 29 12.45 11.25 -18.05
CA GLU A 29 13.65 10.69 -18.69
C GLU A 29 14.67 10.10 -17.70
N SER A 30 14.49 10.28 -16.38
CA SER A 30 15.49 9.96 -15.36
C SER A 30 15.40 8.55 -14.75
N ASP A 31 14.61 7.64 -15.31
CA ASP A 31 14.41 6.30 -14.73
C ASP A 31 15.70 5.48 -14.60
N HIS A 32 16.62 5.61 -15.55
CA HIS A 32 17.93 4.98 -15.49
C HIS A 32 18.78 5.52 -14.32
N LEU A 33 18.64 6.81 -13.97
CA LEU A 33 19.28 7.39 -12.79
C LEU A 33 18.66 6.87 -11.50
N ARG A 34 17.32 6.77 -11.42
CA ARG A 34 16.62 6.21 -10.26
C ARG A 34 17.04 4.75 -9.99
N LEU A 35 17.17 3.94 -11.03
CA LEU A 35 17.68 2.58 -10.94
C LEU A 35 19.14 2.53 -10.48
N ALA A 36 20.00 3.43 -11.00
CA ALA A 36 21.38 3.55 -10.54
C ALA A 36 21.46 3.91 -9.05
N PHE A 37 20.63 4.84 -8.57
CA PHE A 37 20.55 5.18 -7.15
C PHE A 37 20.06 4.02 -6.30
N ALA A 38 19.03 3.31 -6.74
CA ALA A 38 18.56 2.11 -6.05
C ALA A 38 19.67 1.05 -5.93
N ALA A 39 20.45 0.83 -7.00
CA ALA A 39 21.59 -0.07 -6.98
C ALA A 39 22.68 0.39 -5.99
N ILE A 40 23.00 1.70 -5.97
CA ILE A 40 23.97 2.28 -5.01
C ILE A 40 23.48 2.06 -3.57
N VAL A 41 22.20 2.32 -3.28
CA VAL A 41 21.62 2.09 -1.95
C VAL A 41 21.76 0.63 -1.53
N LEU A 42 21.49 -0.31 -2.43
CA LEU A 42 21.64 -1.74 -2.15
C LEU A 42 23.11 -2.15 -1.90
N VAL A 43 24.05 -1.65 -2.72
CA VAL A 43 25.49 -1.93 -2.56
C VAL A 43 26.00 -1.37 -1.23
N LEU A 44 25.65 -0.12 -0.90
CA LEU A 44 26.04 0.49 0.37
C LEU A 44 25.43 -0.26 1.56
N ALA A 45 24.15 -0.63 1.48
CA ALA A 45 23.49 -1.42 2.51
C ALA A 45 24.18 -2.76 2.73
N ALA A 46 24.58 -3.46 1.66
CA ALA A 46 25.30 -4.73 1.75
C ALA A 46 26.70 -4.57 2.40
N ILE A 47 27.46 -3.55 2.01
CA ILE A 47 28.76 -3.23 2.60
C ILE A 47 28.61 -2.91 4.09
N TRP A 48 27.61 -2.09 4.44
CA TRP A 48 27.34 -1.69 5.81
C TRP A 48 26.83 -2.86 6.68
N LEU A 49 25.99 -3.72 6.13
CA LEU A 49 25.56 -4.97 6.77
C LEU A 49 26.76 -5.88 7.07
N TRP A 50 27.71 -5.98 6.14
CA TRP A 50 28.92 -6.76 6.30
C TRP A 50 29.84 -6.20 7.40
N ASP A 51 30.10 -4.89 7.39
CA ASP A 51 30.93 -4.21 8.41
C ASP A 51 30.24 -4.20 9.79
N GLY A 52 28.92 -4.03 9.81
CA GLY A 52 28.08 -3.93 11.00
C GLY A 52 27.66 -5.27 11.63
N ARG A 53 28.00 -6.42 11.02
CA ARG A 53 27.47 -7.76 11.39
C ARG A 53 27.66 -8.14 12.87
N ARG A 54 28.67 -7.57 13.55
CA ARG A 54 28.96 -7.86 14.96
C ARG A 54 28.01 -7.16 15.93
N SER A 55 27.43 -6.02 15.54
CA SER A 55 26.52 -5.26 16.39
C SER A 55 25.14 -5.94 16.48
N PRO A 56 24.46 -5.89 17.64
CA PRO A 56 23.10 -6.42 17.77
C PRO A 56 22.07 -5.58 17.01
N TRP A 57 22.29 -4.27 16.81
CA TRP A 57 21.28 -3.37 16.24
C TRP A 57 21.59 -2.84 14.84
N ARG A 58 22.86 -2.87 14.40
CA ARG A 58 23.21 -2.29 13.09
C ARG A 58 22.57 -3.01 11.91
N PRO A 59 22.58 -4.36 11.82
CA PRO A 59 21.99 -5.03 10.67
C PRO A 59 20.52 -4.70 10.43
N PRO A 60 19.64 -4.74 11.44
CA PRO A 60 18.24 -4.43 11.19
C PRO A 60 18.00 -2.95 10.87
N LEU A 61 18.71 -2.03 11.55
CA LEU A 61 18.59 -0.60 11.28
C LEU A 61 19.07 -0.25 9.86
N MET A 62 20.15 -0.87 9.40
CA MET A 62 20.67 -0.67 8.05
C MET A 62 19.71 -1.21 6.98
N ALA A 63 19.11 -2.37 7.21
CA ALA A 63 18.10 -2.93 6.32
C ALA A 63 16.85 -2.05 6.25
N THR A 64 16.36 -1.55 7.39
CA THR A 64 15.23 -0.62 7.44
C THR A 64 15.57 0.72 6.78
N ALA A 65 16.76 1.27 7.02
CA ALA A 65 17.21 2.51 6.40
C ALA A 65 17.35 2.38 4.88
N ALA A 66 17.90 1.25 4.39
CA ALA A 66 17.99 0.96 2.96
C ALA A 66 16.61 0.83 2.32
N LEU A 67 15.67 0.14 2.97
CA LEU A 67 14.28 0.06 2.51
C LEU A 67 13.63 1.44 2.45
N GLY A 68 13.80 2.27 3.49
CA GLY A 68 13.29 3.64 3.52
C GLY A 68 13.88 4.51 2.41
N ALA A 69 15.18 4.37 2.13
CA ALA A 69 15.83 5.06 1.02
C ALA A 69 15.30 4.60 -0.33
N LEU A 70 15.13 3.29 -0.56
CA LEU A 70 14.54 2.75 -1.80
C LEU A 70 13.10 3.25 -2.00
N VAL A 71 12.30 3.26 -0.94
CA VAL A 71 10.95 3.83 -0.96
C VAL A 71 10.99 5.32 -1.30
N SER A 72 11.92 6.08 -0.73
CA SER A 72 12.08 7.51 -1.01
C SER A 72 12.49 7.77 -2.46
N VAL A 73 13.42 6.98 -3.01
CA VAL A 73 13.79 7.02 -4.44
C VAL A 73 12.55 6.74 -5.29
N TYR A 74 11.78 5.74 -4.92
CA TYR A 74 10.60 5.35 -5.67
C TYR A 74 9.52 6.45 -5.68
N LEU A 75 9.30 7.12 -4.54
CA LEU A 75 8.36 8.25 -4.43
C LEU A 75 8.70 9.44 -5.33
N THR A 76 9.91 9.52 -5.88
CA THR A 76 10.28 10.56 -6.87
C THR A 76 9.88 10.19 -8.30
N SER A 77 9.36 8.98 -8.54
CA SER A 77 8.89 8.55 -9.85
C SER A 77 7.49 9.13 -10.15
N PRO A 78 7.26 9.66 -11.36
CA PRO A 78 5.93 10.11 -11.79
C PRO A 78 4.93 8.96 -11.93
N ASP A 79 5.42 7.71 -11.96
CA ASP A 79 4.61 6.51 -12.15
C ASP A 79 4.03 5.95 -10.85
N VAL A 80 4.30 6.60 -9.71
CA VAL A 80 3.74 6.16 -8.43
C VAL A 80 2.28 6.56 -8.32
N ASN A 81 1.43 5.57 -8.11
CA ASN A 81 0.05 5.80 -7.69
C ASN A 81 0.01 5.96 -6.16
N VAL A 82 -0.01 7.22 -5.69
CA VAL A 82 0.09 7.56 -4.26
C VAL A 82 -0.96 6.84 -3.39
N PRO A 83 -2.26 6.81 -3.76
CA PRO A 83 -3.26 6.04 -2.99
C PRO A 83 -2.89 4.56 -2.81
N ILE A 84 -2.45 3.90 -3.88
CA ILE A 84 -2.05 2.49 -3.83
C ILE A 84 -0.77 2.31 -3.01
N PHE A 85 0.19 3.23 -3.16
CA PHE A 85 1.42 3.23 -2.37
C PHE A 85 1.13 3.27 -0.85
N GLU A 86 0.28 4.19 -0.40
CA GLU A 86 -0.08 4.31 1.01
C GLU A 86 -0.75 3.04 1.55
N GLU A 87 -1.59 2.42 0.72
CA GLU A 87 -2.27 1.16 0.99
C GLU A 87 -1.32 -0.03 1.19
N PHE A 88 -0.12 0.01 0.62
CA PHE A 88 0.95 -0.98 0.87
C PHE A 88 1.85 -0.56 2.04
N MET A 89 2.02 0.75 2.28
CA MET A 89 2.93 1.25 3.30
C MET A 89 2.51 0.88 4.72
N ALA A 90 1.22 0.95 5.05
CA ALA A 90 0.74 0.58 6.39
C ALA A 90 1.13 -0.87 6.79
N PRO A 91 0.81 -1.90 5.98
CA PRO A 91 1.25 -3.27 6.27
C PRO A 91 2.78 -3.46 6.16
N ALA A 92 3.46 -2.73 5.27
CA ALA A 92 4.92 -2.79 5.18
C ALA A 92 5.61 -2.28 6.47
N ILE A 93 5.15 -1.15 7.02
CA ILE A 93 5.65 -0.59 8.29
C ILE A 93 5.41 -1.59 9.43
N GLY A 94 4.21 -2.17 9.51
CA GLY A 94 3.90 -3.22 10.48
C GLY A 94 4.85 -4.41 10.37
N THR A 95 5.15 -4.87 9.15
CA THR A 95 6.07 -5.97 8.90
C THR A 95 7.49 -5.65 9.37
N VAL A 96 7.98 -4.46 9.07
CA VAL A 96 9.30 -3.98 9.54
C VAL A 96 9.34 -3.96 11.06
N PHE A 97 8.30 -3.46 11.72
CA PHE A 97 8.23 -3.41 13.18
C PHE A 97 8.28 -4.82 13.80
N VAL A 98 7.49 -5.77 13.29
CA VAL A 98 7.52 -7.17 13.75
C VAL A 98 8.90 -7.78 13.52
N TRP A 99 9.57 -7.46 12.41
CA TRP A 99 10.89 -7.96 12.11
C TRP A 99 11.96 -7.41 13.07
N LEU A 100 11.87 -6.13 13.45
CA LEU A 100 12.72 -5.53 14.50
C LEU A 100 12.54 -6.24 15.85
N LEU A 101 11.29 -6.54 16.24
CA LEU A 101 11.01 -7.29 17.47
C LEU A 101 11.60 -8.70 17.42
N ALA A 102 11.41 -9.42 16.31
CA ALA A 102 11.96 -10.74 16.12
C ALA A 102 13.49 -10.73 16.17
N TRP A 103 14.13 -9.69 15.61
CA TRP A 103 15.58 -9.52 15.71
C TRP A 103 16.05 -9.23 17.14
N GLY A 104 15.33 -8.39 17.88
CA GLY A 104 15.56 -8.13 19.30
C GLY A 104 15.48 -9.42 20.13
N LEU A 105 14.49 -10.26 19.86
CA LEU A 105 14.38 -11.60 20.47
C LEU A 105 15.64 -12.44 20.24
N ILE A 106 16.11 -12.53 18.99
CA ILE A 106 17.29 -13.34 18.64
C ILE A 106 18.58 -12.80 19.27
N ARG A 107 18.77 -11.48 19.34
CA ARG A 107 20.05 -10.88 19.74
C ARG A 107 20.13 -10.50 21.21
N ILE A 108 19.01 -10.32 21.89
CA ILE A 108 18.95 -9.86 23.28
C ILE A 108 18.42 -10.97 24.19
N VAL A 109 17.32 -11.62 23.80
CA VAL A 109 16.64 -12.62 24.65
C VAL A 109 17.31 -13.99 24.55
N PHE A 110 17.67 -14.45 23.35
CA PHE A 110 18.28 -15.78 23.19
C PHE A 110 19.65 -15.95 23.88
N PRO A 111 20.53 -14.94 23.94
CA PRO A 111 21.77 -15.06 24.70
C PRO A 111 21.53 -15.20 26.21
N GLY A 112 20.50 -14.57 26.76
CA GLY A 112 20.18 -14.59 28.19
C GLY A 112 19.40 -15.83 28.67
N THR A 113 18.90 -16.65 27.74
CA THR A 113 18.11 -17.86 28.07
C THR A 113 19.03 -19.08 28.16
N THR A 114 19.16 -19.65 29.35
CA THR A 114 20.06 -20.78 29.63
C THR A 114 19.35 -22.02 30.17
N ALA A 115 18.13 -21.87 30.68
CA ALA A 115 17.41 -22.97 31.32
C ALA A 115 16.69 -23.87 30.31
N ARG A 116 16.64 -25.18 30.58
CA ARG A 116 16.09 -26.18 29.67
C ARG A 116 14.56 -26.08 29.56
N TYR A 117 13.86 -25.75 30.65
CA TYR A 117 12.40 -25.52 30.61
C TYR A 117 11.98 -24.36 29.68
N GLN A 118 12.89 -23.44 29.34
CA GLN A 118 12.62 -22.32 28.42
C GLN A 118 12.70 -22.73 26.94
N ALA A 119 13.17 -23.95 26.63
CA ALA A 119 13.38 -24.39 25.25
C ALA A 119 12.10 -24.37 24.41
N LEU A 120 11.01 -24.93 24.92
CA LEU A 120 9.73 -25.01 24.22
C LEU A 120 9.09 -23.61 24.03
N PRO A 121 9.00 -22.74 25.05
CA PRO A 121 8.54 -21.36 24.88
C PRO A 121 9.32 -20.57 23.81
N ILE A 122 10.65 -20.71 23.76
CA ILE A 122 11.49 -20.04 22.75
C ILE A 122 11.14 -20.51 21.34
N LEU A 123 10.99 -21.83 21.15
CA LEU A 123 10.61 -22.39 19.85
C LEU A 123 9.24 -21.86 19.41
N LEU A 124 8.24 -21.91 20.30
CA LEU A 124 6.88 -21.46 20.01
C LEU A 124 6.84 -19.97 19.66
N LEU A 125 7.50 -19.13 20.46
CA LEU A 125 7.56 -17.69 20.21
C LEU A 125 8.25 -17.38 18.87
N SER A 126 9.33 -18.08 18.55
CA SER A 126 10.07 -17.92 17.30
C SER A 126 9.24 -18.33 16.07
N CYS A 127 8.50 -19.44 16.19
CA CYS A 127 7.55 -19.87 15.17
C CYS A 127 6.43 -18.85 15.01
N ALA A 128 5.87 -18.31 16.10
CA ALA A 128 4.83 -17.29 16.05
C ALA A 128 5.28 -16.03 15.29
N PHE A 129 6.47 -15.50 15.60
CA PHE A 129 7.04 -14.37 14.85
C PHE A 129 7.21 -14.69 13.37
N SER A 130 7.69 -15.89 13.03
CA SER A 130 7.90 -16.29 11.64
C SER A 130 6.57 -16.43 10.89
N CYS A 131 5.55 -17.02 11.52
CA CYS A 131 4.21 -17.12 10.95
C CYS A 131 3.59 -15.75 10.70
N VAL A 132 3.72 -14.80 11.63
CA VAL A 132 3.23 -13.42 11.44
C VAL A 132 3.96 -12.74 10.29
N LEU A 133 5.30 -12.82 10.24
CA LEU A 133 6.09 -12.22 9.16
C LEU A 133 5.75 -12.83 7.78
N LEU A 134 5.55 -14.15 7.72
CA LEU A 134 5.11 -14.84 6.52
C LEU A 134 3.70 -14.39 6.11
N ALA A 135 2.75 -14.35 7.04
CA ALA A 135 1.39 -13.89 6.76
C ALA A 135 1.36 -12.46 6.22
N CYS A 136 2.14 -11.55 6.81
CA CYS A 136 2.27 -10.18 6.31
C CYS A 136 2.90 -10.14 4.91
N SER A 137 3.98 -10.89 4.67
CA SER A 137 4.68 -10.92 3.38
C SER A 137 3.81 -11.55 2.28
N VAL A 138 3.15 -12.66 2.57
CA VAL A 138 2.21 -13.31 1.65
C VAL A 138 1.00 -12.40 1.39
N GLY A 139 0.45 -11.74 2.41
CA GLY A 139 -0.67 -10.81 2.25
C GLY A 139 -0.31 -9.61 1.36
N LEU A 140 0.86 -9.02 1.56
CA LEU A 140 1.39 -7.96 0.68
C LEU A 140 1.59 -8.47 -0.76
N TRP A 141 2.14 -9.67 -0.92
CA TRP A 141 2.37 -10.27 -2.23
C TRP A 141 1.05 -10.58 -2.95
N LEU A 142 0.07 -11.18 -2.27
CA LEU A 142 -1.26 -11.46 -2.83
C LEU A 142 -1.98 -10.18 -3.24
N LYS A 143 -1.95 -9.15 -2.39
CA LYS A 143 -2.50 -7.83 -2.74
C LYS A 143 -1.84 -7.24 -3.98
N ALA A 144 -0.52 -7.42 -4.13
CA ALA A 144 0.18 -7.01 -5.35
C ALA A 144 -0.23 -7.84 -6.57
N VAL A 145 -0.43 -9.15 -6.43
CA VAL A 145 -0.92 -10.04 -7.51
C VAL A 145 -2.31 -9.60 -7.97
N ASP A 146 -3.23 -9.33 -7.03
CA ASP A 146 -4.59 -8.87 -7.33
C ASP A 146 -4.57 -7.55 -8.13
N LEU A 147 -3.74 -6.59 -7.71
CA LEU A 147 -3.58 -5.33 -8.43
C LEU A 147 -2.94 -5.51 -9.81
N ASN A 148 -2.00 -6.45 -9.98
CA ASN A 148 -1.42 -6.78 -11.28
C ASN A 148 -2.42 -7.47 -12.22
N ALA A 149 -3.47 -8.10 -11.68
CA ALA A 149 -4.53 -8.73 -12.46
C ALA A 149 -5.60 -7.74 -12.95
N LEU A 150 -5.70 -6.54 -12.34
CA LEU A 150 -6.73 -5.54 -12.66
C LEU A 150 -6.84 -5.15 -14.15
N PRO A 151 -5.76 -5.05 -14.96
CA PRO A 151 -5.89 -4.78 -16.39
C PRO A 151 -6.74 -5.80 -17.16
N ARG A 152 -6.94 -6.99 -16.59
CA ARG A 152 -7.76 -8.07 -17.15
C ARG A 152 -9.18 -8.12 -16.59
N ASN A 153 -9.57 -7.17 -15.73
CA ASN A 153 -10.92 -7.11 -15.20
C ASN A 153 -11.95 -6.87 -16.31
N ALA A 154 -13.15 -7.40 -16.09
CA ALA A 154 -14.28 -7.16 -16.97
C ALA A 154 -14.63 -5.67 -17.02
N VAL A 155 -15.02 -5.24 -18.21
CA VAL A 155 -15.50 -3.89 -18.48
C VAL A 155 -16.98 -3.99 -18.83
N ALA A 156 -17.80 -3.16 -18.18
CA ALA A 156 -19.22 -3.03 -18.46
C ALA A 156 -19.51 -1.63 -19.01
N THR A 157 -20.15 -1.59 -20.16
CA THR A 157 -20.60 -0.39 -20.87
C THR A 157 -22.12 -0.28 -20.92
N THR A 158 -22.83 -1.37 -20.61
CA THR A 158 -24.29 -1.46 -20.58
C THR A 158 -24.81 -1.94 -19.23
N GLY A 159 -26.07 -1.64 -18.91
CA GLY A 159 -26.72 -2.14 -17.70
C GLY A 159 -26.90 -3.66 -17.71
N ALA A 160 -27.11 -4.24 -18.90
CA ALA A 160 -27.21 -5.69 -19.11
C ALA A 160 -25.89 -6.41 -18.80
N GLU A 161 -24.74 -5.84 -19.18
CA GLU A 161 -23.42 -6.39 -18.84
C GLU A 161 -23.18 -6.42 -17.34
N ILE A 162 -23.58 -5.36 -16.61
CA ILE A 162 -23.46 -5.34 -15.14
C ILE A 162 -24.31 -6.43 -14.51
N ALA A 163 -25.55 -6.63 -14.98
CA ALA A 163 -26.42 -7.68 -14.48
C ALA A 163 -25.83 -9.08 -14.76
N ALA A 164 -25.31 -9.32 -15.97
CA ALA A 164 -24.65 -10.57 -16.32
C ALA A 164 -23.41 -10.84 -15.45
N LEU A 165 -22.60 -9.81 -15.15
CA LEU A 165 -21.43 -9.92 -14.28
C LEU A 165 -21.81 -10.13 -12.80
N TRP A 166 -22.96 -9.60 -12.37
CA TRP A 166 -23.51 -9.86 -11.04
C TRP A 166 -23.96 -11.31 -10.86
N GLU A 167 -24.48 -11.96 -11.89
CA GLU A 167 -24.92 -13.36 -11.82
C GLU A 167 -23.77 -14.37 -11.77
N GLN A 168 -22.54 -13.93 -12.06
CA GLN A 168 -21.37 -14.81 -12.03
C GLN A 168 -21.01 -15.26 -10.60
N PRO A 169 -20.46 -16.48 -10.44
CA PRO A 169 -19.98 -16.97 -9.15
C PRO A 169 -18.95 -16.02 -8.53
N TRP A 170 -18.97 -15.92 -7.20
CA TRP A 170 -18.14 -14.95 -6.47
C TRP A 170 -16.63 -15.03 -6.81
N GLY A 171 -16.11 -16.24 -7.06
CA GLY A 171 -14.72 -16.46 -7.45
C GLY A 171 -14.31 -15.88 -8.80
N MET A 172 -15.26 -15.57 -9.69
CA MET A 172 -15.00 -14.98 -11.02
C MET A 172 -15.02 -13.45 -11.00
N ARG A 173 -15.48 -12.84 -9.90
CA ARG A 173 -15.64 -11.38 -9.76
C ARG A 173 -14.81 -10.75 -8.63
N TYR A 174 -13.82 -11.48 -8.10
CA TYR A 174 -13.10 -11.10 -6.87
C TYR A 174 -12.40 -9.73 -6.93
N ASN A 175 -12.08 -9.24 -8.13
CA ASN A 175 -11.43 -7.95 -8.37
C ASN A 175 -12.40 -6.79 -8.70
N GLY A 176 -13.72 -7.04 -8.65
CA GLY A 176 -14.71 -6.11 -9.15
C GLY A 176 -14.68 -5.96 -10.68
N ILE A 177 -15.35 -4.92 -11.17
CA ILE A 177 -15.49 -4.59 -12.60
C ILE A 177 -15.17 -3.12 -12.84
N PHE A 178 -14.90 -2.77 -14.10
CA PHE A 178 -14.85 -1.38 -14.55
C PHE A 178 -16.14 -1.05 -15.27
N ALA A 179 -16.93 -0.12 -14.74
CA ALA A 179 -18.12 0.37 -15.40
C ALA A 179 -17.85 1.72 -16.06
N VAL A 180 -18.26 1.87 -17.32
CA VAL A 180 -18.07 3.09 -18.11
C VAL A 180 -19.43 3.73 -18.36
N GLY A 181 -19.55 5.03 -18.07
CA GLY A 181 -20.80 5.74 -18.27
C GLY A 181 -20.68 7.24 -18.02
N ARG A 182 -21.83 7.90 -17.96
CA ARG A 182 -21.93 9.31 -17.58
C ARG A 182 -22.58 9.42 -16.22
N ILE A 183 -21.96 10.15 -15.31
CA ILE A 183 -22.52 10.29 -13.96
C ILE A 183 -23.67 11.30 -13.96
N GLY A 184 -24.69 11.06 -13.16
CA GLY A 184 -25.87 11.90 -13.07
C GLY A 184 -26.76 11.88 -14.32
N ASP A 185 -27.50 12.97 -14.50
CA ASP A 185 -28.43 13.18 -15.59
C ASP A 185 -27.87 14.22 -16.57
N PRO A 186 -27.40 13.80 -17.77
CA PRO A 186 -26.79 14.72 -18.73
C PRO A 186 -27.76 15.81 -19.20
N ASP A 187 -29.07 15.54 -19.19
CA ASP A 187 -30.09 16.48 -19.65
C ASP A 187 -30.21 17.68 -18.68
N LYS A 188 -30.04 17.45 -17.37
CA LYS A 188 -30.05 18.50 -16.34
C LYS A 188 -28.85 19.43 -16.38
N ARG A 189 -27.76 19.04 -17.05
CA ARG A 189 -26.57 19.89 -17.20
C ARG A 189 -26.86 21.15 -18.02
N ALA A 190 -27.73 21.05 -19.02
CA ALA A 190 -28.09 22.18 -19.87
C ALA A 190 -29.04 23.17 -19.19
N GLU A 191 -29.80 22.72 -18.19
CA GLU A 191 -30.87 23.50 -17.55
C GLU A 191 -30.39 24.32 -16.34
N THR A 192 -29.28 23.93 -15.71
CA THR A 192 -28.86 24.50 -14.43
C THR A 192 -27.60 25.35 -14.59
N GLU A 193 -27.77 26.65 -14.89
CA GLU A 193 -26.67 27.62 -14.79
C GLU A 193 -26.30 27.84 -13.32
N GLY A 194 -25.28 27.12 -12.83
CA GLY A 194 -24.53 27.51 -11.61
C GLY A 194 -24.42 26.50 -10.47
N ASP A 195 -25.20 25.41 -10.44
CA ASP A 195 -25.12 24.37 -9.38
C ASP A 195 -25.19 22.93 -9.96
N ASP A 196 -24.42 22.68 -11.03
CA ASP A 196 -24.35 21.39 -11.73
C ASP A 196 -23.42 20.36 -11.05
N TYR A 197 -22.85 20.71 -9.89
CA TYR A 197 -21.88 19.88 -9.17
C TYR A 197 -22.55 18.78 -8.36
N LEU A 198 -22.37 17.55 -8.82
CA LEU A 198 -22.75 16.34 -8.09
C LEU A 198 -21.86 16.15 -6.86
N ALA A 199 -20.56 16.33 -7.04
CA ALA A 199 -19.57 16.17 -6.00
C ALA A 199 -18.42 17.16 -6.16
N TYR A 200 -17.83 17.56 -5.05
CA TYR A 200 -16.60 18.33 -5.04
C TYR A 200 -15.80 18.11 -3.77
N TYR A 201 -14.48 18.25 -3.89
CA TYR A 201 -13.57 18.30 -2.76
C TYR A 201 -12.40 19.22 -3.09
N ASN A 202 -11.75 19.73 -2.06
CA ASN A 202 -10.53 20.51 -2.25
C ASN A 202 -9.31 19.61 -2.13
N GLY A 203 -8.46 19.65 -3.16
CA GLY A 203 -7.22 18.88 -3.17
C GLY A 203 -6.27 19.27 -2.02
N PRO A 204 -5.29 18.41 -1.69
CA PRO A 204 -4.33 18.70 -0.65
C PRO A 204 -3.55 20.00 -0.94
N ARG A 205 -3.53 20.90 0.05
CA ARG A 205 -2.66 22.09 0.04
C ARG A 205 -1.25 21.70 0.48
N PRO A 206 -0.20 22.32 -0.07
CA PRO A 206 1.14 22.12 0.47
C PRO A 206 1.20 22.78 1.85
N ILE A 207 1.43 21.97 2.89
CA ILE A 207 1.82 22.37 4.25
C ILE A 207 0.69 22.98 5.11
N GLY A 208 0.38 22.33 6.23
CA GLY A 208 -0.08 22.94 7.50
C GLY A 208 -1.47 23.60 7.58
N PHE A 209 -2.12 23.97 6.47
CA PHE A 209 -3.39 24.67 6.51
C PHE A 209 -4.57 23.71 6.23
N SER A 210 -5.33 23.39 7.28
CA SER A 210 -6.62 22.73 7.12
C SER A 210 -7.56 23.67 6.37
N SER A 211 -8.02 23.22 5.20
CA SER A 211 -9.11 23.90 4.50
C SER A 211 -10.42 23.55 5.22
N ASN A 212 -11.03 24.52 5.92
CA ASN A 212 -12.42 24.39 6.45
C ASN A 212 -13.49 24.40 5.33
N SER A 213 -13.11 24.08 4.10
CA SER A 213 -14.01 24.11 2.96
C SER A 213 -14.92 22.89 2.94
N ALA A 214 -16.17 23.11 2.53
CA ALA A 214 -17.13 22.04 2.30
C ALA A 214 -16.54 20.96 1.37
N ILE A 215 -16.73 19.70 1.77
CA ILE A 215 -16.54 18.53 0.93
C ILE A 215 -17.95 17.99 0.67
N LYS A 216 -18.32 17.84 -0.59
CA LYS A 216 -19.58 17.21 -0.99
C LYS A 216 -19.24 15.92 -1.73
N LEU A 217 -19.32 14.80 -1.02
CA LEU A 217 -19.23 13.46 -1.58
C LEU A 217 -20.53 12.72 -1.23
N PRO A 218 -21.53 12.70 -2.14
CA PRO A 218 -22.75 11.94 -1.95
C PRO A 218 -22.50 10.47 -1.60
N SER A 219 -23.39 9.90 -0.79
CA SER A 219 -23.38 8.47 -0.45
C SER A 219 -23.74 7.57 -1.63
N SER A 220 -24.43 8.10 -2.64
CA SER A 220 -24.70 7.43 -3.90
C SER A 220 -24.79 8.43 -5.05
N TYR A 221 -24.55 7.93 -6.26
CA TYR A 221 -24.69 8.62 -7.53
C TYR A 221 -25.57 7.78 -8.46
N THR A 222 -26.24 8.43 -9.41
CA THR A 222 -26.76 7.74 -10.58
C THR A 222 -25.73 7.76 -11.69
N MET A 223 -25.68 6.72 -12.51
CA MET A 223 -24.84 6.66 -13.71
C MET A 223 -25.68 6.17 -14.87
N ARG A 224 -25.65 6.91 -15.98
CA ARG A 224 -26.29 6.53 -17.25
C ARG A 224 -25.26 5.79 -18.12
N MET A 225 -25.59 4.55 -18.47
CA MET A 225 -24.78 3.66 -19.31
C MET A 225 -25.04 3.92 -20.81
N ALA A 226 -24.28 3.26 -21.70
CA ALA A 226 -24.39 3.46 -23.15
C ALA A 226 -25.74 3.00 -23.74
N ASP A 227 -26.36 1.98 -23.16
CA ASP A 227 -27.70 1.47 -23.50
C ASP A 227 -28.84 2.31 -22.89
N GLY A 228 -28.52 3.42 -22.23
CA GLY A 228 -29.50 4.27 -21.55
C GLY A 228 -29.91 3.75 -20.16
N ALA A 229 -29.39 2.61 -19.71
CA ALA A 229 -29.69 2.09 -18.38
C ALA A 229 -29.19 3.05 -17.29
N ILE A 230 -30.01 3.22 -16.25
CA ILE A 230 -29.63 4.00 -15.05
C ILE A 230 -29.20 3.02 -13.96
N VAL A 231 -27.94 3.14 -13.57
CA VAL A 231 -27.29 2.30 -12.55
C VAL A 231 -27.05 3.16 -11.33
N GLU A 232 -27.41 2.66 -10.15
CA GLU A 232 -27.05 3.33 -8.90
C GLU A 232 -25.64 2.92 -8.48
N VAL A 233 -24.83 3.91 -8.13
CA VAL A 233 -23.43 3.74 -7.75
C VAL A 233 -23.25 4.18 -6.32
N GLN A 234 -22.74 3.30 -5.47
CA GLN A 234 -22.34 3.70 -4.13
C GLN A 234 -21.24 4.76 -4.21
N GLY A 235 -21.40 5.86 -3.48
CA GLY A 235 -20.42 6.93 -3.44
C GLY A 235 -19.15 6.55 -2.69
N VAL A 236 -18.14 7.41 -2.79
CA VAL A 236 -16.88 7.25 -2.08
C VAL A 236 -16.84 8.17 -0.87
N ALA A 237 -16.42 7.66 0.28
CA ALA A 237 -16.29 8.45 1.51
C ALA A 237 -15.00 9.29 1.57
N GLN A 238 -14.07 9.08 0.64
CA GLN A 238 -12.74 9.68 0.67
C GLN A 238 -12.34 10.24 -0.70
N ALA A 239 -11.85 11.49 -0.72
CA ALA A 239 -11.31 12.14 -1.91
C ALA A 239 -10.19 11.35 -2.61
N ARG A 240 -9.44 10.53 -1.87
CA ARG A 240 -8.36 9.68 -2.41
C ARG A 240 -8.85 8.59 -3.37
N ARG A 241 -10.15 8.27 -3.34
CA ARG A 241 -10.82 7.34 -4.26
C ARG A 241 -11.37 8.04 -5.52
N THR A 242 -10.96 9.28 -5.75
CA THR A 242 -11.27 10.02 -6.97
C THR A 242 -9.98 10.23 -7.75
N THR A 243 -10.03 10.13 -9.07
CA THR A 243 -8.85 10.32 -9.93
C THR A 243 -9.18 11.12 -11.17
N GLY A 244 -8.31 12.05 -11.54
CA GLY A 244 -8.43 12.83 -12.77
C GLY A 244 -9.57 13.87 -12.80
N TRP A 245 -10.25 14.11 -11.66
CA TRP A 245 -11.38 15.05 -11.64
C TRP A 245 -10.92 16.46 -12.06
N PRO A 246 -11.70 17.17 -12.91
CA PRO A 246 -11.33 18.49 -13.38
C PRO A 246 -11.31 19.52 -12.24
N GLU A 247 -10.46 20.54 -12.38
CA GLU A 247 -10.51 21.71 -11.49
C GLU A 247 -11.73 22.55 -11.79
N CYS A 248 -12.36 23.09 -10.75
CA CYS A 248 -13.57 23.89 -10.92
C CYS A 248 -13.90 24.71 -9.66
N GLY A 249 -14.87 25.61 -9.80
CA GLY A 249 -15.39 26.41 -8.69
C GLY A 249 -14.43 27.53 -8.27
N PRO A 250 -14.78 28.29 -7.22
CA PRO A 250 -14.04 29.49 -6.83
C PRO A 250 -12.79 29.18 -5.99
N TYR A 251 -12.65 27.96 -5.47
CA TYR A 251 -11.55 27.61 -4.57
C TYR A 251 -10.36 27.01 -5.33
N VAL A 252 -9.15 27.47 -4.99
CA VAL A 252 -7.90 26.95 -5.54
C VAL A 252 -7.80 25.43 -5.31
N ARG A 253 -7.54 24.67 -6.38
CA ARG A 253 -7.46 23.20 -6.40
C ARG A 253 -8.75 22.48 -5.98
N GLN A 254 -9.89 23.14 -6.08
CA GLN A 254 -11.16 22.44 -5.98
C GLN A 254 -11.35 21.54 -7.19
N ARG A 255 -11.69 20.30 -6.92
CA ARG A 255 -11.90 19.23 -7.90
C ARG A 255 -13.36 18.81 -7.81
N CYS A 256 -14.02 18.60 -8.93
CA CYS A 256 -15.43 18.26 -8.92
C CYS A 256 -15.84 17.33 -10.04
N LEU A 257 -17.07 16.87 -9.90
CA LEU A 257 -17.77 16.06 -10.85
C LEU A 257 -19.14 16.68 -11.10
N ARG A 258 -19.49 16.86 -12.36
CA ARG A 258 -20.72 17.50 -12.82
C ARG A 258 -21.69 16.49 -13.42
N GLN A 259 -22.95 16.91 -13.53
CA GLN A 259 -23.97 16.18 -14.29
C GLN A 259 -23.47 15.87 -15.71
N GLY A 260 -23.61 14.62 -16.14
CA GLY A 260 -23.25 14.14 -17.47
C GLY A 260 -21.75 13.93 -17.73
N ASP A 261 -20.87 14.13 -16.73
CA ASP A 261 -19.44 13.91 -16.90
C ASP A 261 -19.12 12.44 -17.18
N PRO A 262 -18.19 12.14 -18.12
CA PRO A 262 -17.76 10.78 -18.40
C PRO A 262 -16.92 10.26 -17.25
N VAL A 263 -17.24 9.05 -16.79
CA VAL A 263 -16.54 8.39 -15.70
C VAL A 263 -16.28 6.93 -15.96
N VAL A 264 -15.20 6.44 -15.36
CA VAL A 264 -14.90 5.02 -15.20
C VAL A 264 -14.93 4.70 -13.72
N ILE A 265 -15.75 3.74 -13.33
CA ILE A 265 -15.97 3.37 -11.94
C ILE A 265 -15.45 1.97 -11.70
N TRP A 266 -14.52 1.82 -10.75
CA TRP A 266 -14.06 0.52 -10.26
C TRP A 266 -14.85 0.14 -9.00
N ALA A 267 -15.70 -0.87 -9.12
CA ALA A 267 -16.63 -1.28 -8.07
C ALA A 267 -16.99 -2.76 -8.19
N ASP A 268 -17.68 -3.31 -7.19
CA ASP A 268 -18.28 -4.63 -7.29
C ASP A 268 -19.66 -4.53 -7.95
N PRO A 269 -19.98 -5.40 -8.93
CA PRO A 269 -21.32 -5.44 -9.48
C PRO A 269 -22.29 -5.83 -8.37
N GLY A 270 -23.51 -5.31 -8.45
CA GLY A 270 -24.52 -5.48 -7.42
C GLY A 270 -25.92 -5.29 -7.97
N ALA A 271 -26.89 -5.46 -7.08
CA ALA A 271 -28.30 -5.28 -7.36
C ALA A 271 -28.96 -4.57 -6.17
N LEU A 272 -29.81 -3.60 -6.48
CA LEU A 272 -30.68 -2.95 -5.50
C LEU A 272 -32.12 -3.37 -5.76
N ARG A 273 -32.78 -3.84 -4.70
CA ARG A 273 -34.23 -4.08 -4.73
C ARG A 273 -34.93 -2.83 -4.19
N ALA A 274 -35.88 -2.31 -4.95
CA ALA A 274 -36.70 -1.20 -4.45
C ALA A 274 -37.47 -1.65 -3.19
N PHE A 275 -37.49 -0.81 -2.16
CA PHE A 275 -38.16 -1.12 -0.88
C PHE A 275 -39.66 -1.41 -1.02
N SER A 276 -40.28 -0.98 -2.12
CA SER A 276 -41.71 -1.10 -2.39
C SER A 276 -42.05 -1.88 -3.67
N GLY A 277 -41.11 -2.64 -4.25
CA GLY A 277 -41.34 -3.36 -5.51
C GLY A 277 -40.44 -4.58 -5.73
N SER A 278 -40.83 -5.47 -6.65
CA SER A 278 -40.03 -6.62 -7.09
C SER A 278 -38.96 -6.25 -8.12
N GLU A 279 -38.96 -5.00 -8.62
CA GLU A 279 -37.96 -4.53 -9.57
C GLU A 279 -36.57 -4.48 -8.92
N THR A 280 -35.68 -5.27 -9.51
CA THR A 280 -34.26 -5.29 -9.19
C THR A 280 -33.55 -4.41 -10.19
N ARG A 281 -32.84 -3.38 -9.70
CA ARG A 281 -32.03 -2.49 -10.53
C ARG A 281 -30.55 -2.85 -10.39
N SER A 282 -29.81 -2.81 -11.49
CA SER A 282 -28.36 -2.97 -11.48
C SER A 282 -27.72 -1.86 -10.64
N ALA A 283 -26.74 -2.23 -9.82
CA ALA A 283 -26.03 -1.32 -8.95
C ALA A 283 -24.52 -1.59 -8.97
N LEU A 284 -23.74 -0.60 -8.58
CA LEU A 284 -22.31 -0.73 -8.29
C LEU A 284 -22.09 -0.51 -6.80
N ASN A 285 -21.69 -1.58 -6.12
CA ASN A 285 -21.46 -1.61 -4.69
C ASN A 285 -19.96 -1.51 -4.39
N ALA A 286 -19.61 -1.12 -3.16
CA ALA A 286 -18.24 -1.09 -2.66
C ALA A 286 -17.27 -0.34 -3.59
N THR A 287 -17.67 0.86 -4.05
CA THR A 287 -16.88 1.66 -4.98
C THR A 287 -15.47 1.94 -4.45
N ARG A 288 -14.49 1.50 -5.24
CA ARG A 288 -13.06 1.64 -4.94
C ARG A 288 -12.51 2.93 -5.54
N VAL A 289 -12.88 3.24 -6.78
CA VAL A 289 -12.40 4.43 -7.50
C VAL A 289 -13.49 4.99 -8.42
N ILE A 290 -13.59 6.32 -8.47
CA ILE A 290 -14.34 7.06 -9.49
C ILE A 290 -13.33 7.90 -10.29
N ALA A 291 -13.06 7.49 -11.52
CA ALA A 291 -12.16 8.17 -12.43
C ALA A 291 -12.93 9.04 -13.41
N TYR A 292 -12.45 10.26 -13.64
CA TYR A 292 -12.96 11.11 -14.71
C TYR A 292 -12.31 10.73 -16.05
N GLY A 293 -13.08 10.70 -17.13
CA GLY A 293 -12.58 10.51 -18.49
C GLY A 293 -12.94 9.17 -19.13
N SER A 294 -12.16 8.78 -20.14
CA SER A 294 -12.36 7.55 -20.90
C SER A 294 -11.72 6.32 -20.21
N LEU A 295 -12.07 5.14 -20.71
CA LEU A 295 -11.47 3.88 -20.24
C LEU A 295 -9.98 3.81 -20.61
N GLU A 296 -9.61 4.34 -21.77
CA GLU A 296 -8.23 4.43 -22.25
C GLU A 296 -7.39 5.30 -21.33
N ASP A 297 -7.87 6.52 -21.01
CA ASP A 297 -7.18 7.44 -20.09
C ASP A 297 -7.03 6.82 -18.69
N PHE A 298 -8.04 6.09 -18.24
CA PHE A 298 -8.00 5.38 -16.96
C PHE A 298 -6.94 4.26 -16.97
N ARG A 299 -6.84 3.50 -18.07
CA ARG A 299 -5.87 2.41 -18.23
C ARG A 299 -4.45 2.91 -18.31
N ASP A 300 -4.19 3.88 -19.18
CA ASP A 300 -2.85 4.42 -19.42
C ASP A 300 -2.38 5.32 -18.26
N GLY A 301 -3.33 5.97 -17.58
CA GLY A 301 -3.06 6.86 -16.46
C GLY A 301 -3.06 6.15 -15.10
N TYR A 302 -4.25 5.88 -14.55
CA TYR A 302 -4.38 5.40 -13.17
C TYR A 302 -3.91 3.95 -13.02
N LEU A 303 -4.36 3.07 -13.93
CA LEU A 303 -4.17 1.64 -13.82
C LEU A 303 -2.72 1.22 -14.08
N ALA A 304 -2.08 1.77 -15.11
CA ALA A 304 -0.65 1.54 -15.39
C ALA A 304 0.22 1.89 -14.18
N ARG A 305 -0.02 3.05 -13.56
CA ARG A 305 0.68 3.50 -12.34
C ARG A 305 0.37 2.63 -11.12
N ALA A 306 -0.89 2.21 -10.96
CA ALA A 306 -1.28 1.29 -9.88
C ALA A 306 -0.56 -0.06 -10.00
N VAL A 307 -0.49 -0.62 -11.21
CA VAL A 307 0.20 -1.88 -11.51
C VAL A 307 1.71 -1.75 -11.30
N ALA A 308 2.31 -0.65 -11.77
CA ALA A 308 3.74 -0.38 -11.56
C ALA A 308 4.09 -0.31 -10.07
N THR A 309 3.28 0.41 -9.29
CA THR A 309 3.39 0.52 -7.84
C THR A 309 3.25 -0.84 -7.17
N ALA A 310 2.20 -1.58 -7.50
CA ALA A 310 1.93 -2.91 -6.94
C ALA A 310 3.06 -3.90 -7.23
N ARG A 311 3.62 -3.89 -8.44
CA ARG A 311 4.72 -4.79 -8.83
C ARG A 311 5.94 -4.64 -7.93
N ILE A 312 6.31 -3.41 -7.59
CA ILE A 312 7.47 -3.16 -6.72
C ILE A 312 7.22 -3.67 -5.32
N PHE A 313 6.05 -3.38 -4.74
CA PHE A 313 5.68 -3.92 -3.44
C PHE A 313 5.58 -5.46 -3.46
N GLY A 314 5.13 -6.04 -4.57
CA GLY A 314 5.14 -7.49 -4.77
C GLY A 314 6.54 -8.09 -4.72
N TRP A 315 7.54 -7.45 -5.37
CA TRP A 315 8.93 -7.89 -5.30
C TRP A 315 9.54 -7.70 -3.91
N ILE A 316 9.25 -6.58 -3.25
CA ILE A 316 9.66 -6.35 -1.87
C ILE A 316 9.10 -7.44 -0.96
N ALA A 317 7.80 -7.72 -1.06
CA ALA A 317 7.13 -8.76 -0.29
C ALA A 317 7.75 -10.15 -0.52
N LEU A 318 8.05 -10.49 -1.77
CA LEU A 318 8.74 -11.73 -2.12
C LEU A 318 10.14 -11.79 -1.49
N ALA A 319 10.89 -10.70 -1.51
CA ALA A 319 12.21 -10.60 -0.90
C ALA A 319 12.18 -10.74 0.64
N PHE A 320 11.05 -10.43 1.28
CA PHE A 320 10.85 -10.63 2.72
C PHE A 320 10.44 -12.06 3.11
N LEU A 321 10.06 -12.93 2.17
CA LEU A 321 9.70 -14.32 2.48
C LEU A 321 10.85 -15.13 3.09
N PRO A 322 12.08 -15.16 2.53
CA PRO A 322 13.17 -15.90 3.16
C PRO A 322 13.58 -15.32 4.53
N PRO A 323 13.74 -13.99 4.72
CA PRO A 323 13.97 -13.39 6.02
C PRO A 323 12.89 -13.69 7.07
N ALA A 324 11.64 -13.92 6.67
CA ALA A 324 10.56 -14.28 7.58
C ALA A 324 10.79 -15.62 8.31
N LEU A 325 11.63 -16.51 7.76
CA LEU A 325 11.97 -17.80 8.37
C LEU A 325 13.13 -17.72 9.37
N VAL A 326 13.85 -16.60 9.41
CA VAL A 326 15.02 -16.42 10.27
C VAL A 326 14.70 -16.64 11.76
N PRO A 327 13.60 -16.10 12.34
CA PRO A 327 13.30 -16.32 13.74
C PRO A 327 13.10 -17.80 14.06
N ALA A 328 12.33 -18.54 13.26
CA ALA A 328 12.13 -19.97 13.44
C ALA A 328 13.44 -20.76 13.36
N LEU A 329 14.32 -20.44 12.39
CA LEU A 329 15.61 -21.11 12.27
C LEU A 329 16.49 -20.90 13.51
N PHE A 330 16.60 -19.67 14.01
CA PHE A 330 17.36 -19.37 15.22
C PHE A 330 16.71 -19.97 16.47
N GLY A 331 15.37 -19.92 16.57
CA GLY A 331 14.60 -20.53 17.64
C GLY A 331 14.80 -22.04 17.71
N TYR A 332 14.76 -22.72 16.57
CA TYR A 332 15.03 -24.16 16.48
C TYR A 332 16.47 -24.50 16.90
N ARG A 333 17.46 -23.74 16.44
CA ARG A 333 18.86 -23.93 16.85
C ARG A 333 19.03 -23.72 18.36
N LYS A 334 18.40 -22.70 18.94
CA LYS A 334 18.44 -22.41 20.38
C LYS A 334 17.73 -23.49 21.18
N TYR A 335 16.57 -23.96 20.72
CA TYR A 335 15.83 -25.08 21.30
C TYR A 335 16.69 -26.34 21.39
N ARG A 336 17.31 -26.75 20.28
CA ARG A 336 18.23 -27.90 20.24
C ARG A 336 19.40 -27.73 21.20
N TRP A 337 19.98 -26.53 21.27
CA TRP A 337 21.07 -26.22 22.18
C TRP A 337 20.64 -26.33 23.65
N LEU A 338 19.49 -25.76 24.04
CA LEU A 338 18.96 -25.80 25.40
C LEU A 338 18.59 -27.21 25.84
N LEU A 339 18.08 -28.05 24.94
CA LEU A 339 17.82 -29.46 25.26
C LEU A 339 19.10 -30.26 25.55
N ALA A 340 20.20 -29.91 24.90
CA ALA A 340 21.47 -30.60 25.03
C ALA A 340 22.36 -30.05 26.16
N HIS A 341 22.30 -28.74 26.43
CA HIS A 341 23.25 -28.04 27.32
C HIS A 341 22.57 -27.21 28.43
N GLY A 342 21.25 -27.08 28.42
CA GLY A 342 20.54 -26.32 29.44
C GLY A 342 20.52 -27.07 30.77
N SER A 343 20.84 -26.36 31.86
CA SER A 343 20.69 -26.87 33.23
C SER A 343 19.43 -26.29 33.86
N ASP A 344 18.61 -27.13 34.50
CA ASP A 344 17.46 -26.69 35.30
C ASP A 344 17.84 -26.42 36.77
N GLU A 345 19.14 -26.49 37.12
CA GLU A 345 19.59 -26.12 38.45
C GLU A 345 19.36 -24.62 38.70
N PRO A 346 18.64 -24.24 39.77
CA PRO A 346 18.50 -22.85 40.13
C PRO A 346 19.89 -22.28 40.45
N SER A 347 20.19 -21.09 39.92
CA SER A 347 21.43 -20.38 40.26
C SER A 347 21.53 -20.32 41.78
N ARG A 348 22.48 -21.05 42.38
CA ARG A 348 22.82 -20.89 43.80
C ARG A 348 23.30 -19.45 43.96
N ILE A 349 22.41 -18.57 44.39
CA ILE A 349 22.79 -17.28 44.94
C ILE A 349 23.52 -17.62 46.23
N THR A 350 24.83 -17.68 46.17
CA THR A 350 25.68 -17.77 47.34
C THR A 350 25.51 -16.45 48.08
N VAL A 351 24.56 -16.41 49.02
CA VAL A 351 24.46 -15.31 49.97
C VAL A 351 25.67 -15.42 50.88
N THR A 352 26.75 -14.71 50.52
CA THR A 352 27.82 -14.41 51.46
C THR A 352 27.20 -13.57 52.57
N ARG A 353 26.86 -14.21 53.70
CA ARG A 353 26.62 -13.50 54.96
C ARG A 353 27.95 -12.86 55.36
N THR A 354 28.05 -11.56 55.15
CA THR A 354 29.02 -10.70 55.86
C THR A 354 28.57 -10.49 57.29
#